data_AF-A0A2N1URQ9-F1
#
_entry.id   AF-A0A2N1URQ9-F1
#
_cell.length_a   1.000
_cell.length_b   1.000
_cell.length_c   1.000
_cell.angle_alpha   90.00
_cell.angle_beta   90.00
_cell.angle_gamma   90.00
#
_symmetry.space_group_name_H-M   'P 1'
#
loop_
_entity.id
_entity.type
_entity.pdbx_description
1 polymer ?
#
loop_
_entity_poly.entity_id
_entity_poly.type
_entity_poly.pdbx_seq_one_letter_code
_entity_poly.pdbx_strand_id
1 'polypeptide(L)' 'MSDDLIEKATEIQLEAEEKMEKSIQSTKTEFLSIRTGRANPALLHRIHVEYYGSPTPLQQLATVSVPEPRMLMIQPFD' A
#
# COMPACT_ATOMS: atom_id res chain seq x y z
N MET A 1 -4.99 -43.20 -10.86
CA MET A 1 -3.77 -42.75 -11.58
C MET A 1 -4.05 -41.50 -12.40
N SER A 2 -5.23 -41.37 -13.02
CA SER A 2 -5.70 -40.14 -13.68
C SER A 2 -6.13 -39.02 -12.71
N ASP A 3 -6.81 -39.34 -11.61
CA ASP A 3 -7.30 -38.31 -10.67
C ASP A 3 -6.16 -37.63 -9.88
N ASP A 4 -5.13 -38.37 -9.51
CA ASP A 4 -3.93 -37.89 -8.82
C ASP A 4 -3.14 -36.86 -9.66
N LEU A 5 -3.20 -36.98 -10.99
CA LEU A 5 -2.60 -36.01 -11.91
C LEU A 5 -3.41 -34.71 -11.99
N ILE A 6 -4.75 -34.80 -11.91
CA ILE A 6 -5.65 -33.64 -11.95
C ILE A 6 -5.52 -32.84 -10.65
N GLU A 7 -5.47 -33.51 -9.51
CA GLU A 7 -5.29 -32.88 -8.20
C GLU A 7 -3.97 -32.10 -8.15
N LYS A 8 -2.89 -32.73 -8.58
CA LYS A 8 -1.55 -32.10 -8.61
C LYS A 8 -1.45 -30.94 -9.60
N ALA A 9 -2.11 -31.03 -10.75
CA ALA A 9 -2.17 -29.91 -11.70
C ALA A 9 -2.93 -28.71 -11.13
N THR A 10 -4.01 -28.97 -10.39
CA THR A 10 -4.81 -27.92 -9.74
C THR A 10 -4.04 -27.23 -8.63
N GLU A 11 -3.29 -28.00 -7.83
CA GLU A 11 -2.42 -27.47 -6.77
C GLU A 11 -1.33 -26.54 -7.31
N ILE A 12 -0.65 -26.96 -8.39
CA ILE A 12 0.36 -26.12 -9.07
C ILE A 12 -0.26 -24.84 -9.63
N GLN A 13 -1.47 -24.93 -10.19
CA GLN A 13 -2.17 -23.77 -10.74
C GLN A 13 -2.52 -22.76 -9.65
N LEU A 14 -3.04 -23.22 -8.52
CA LEU A 14 -3.34 -22.38 -7.35
C LEU A 14 -2.08 -21.72 -6.78
N GLU A 15 -1.00 -22.48 -6.62
CA GLU A 15 0.27 -21.94 -6.10
C GLU A 15 0.87 -20.90 -7.04
N ALA A 16 0.77 -21.12 -8.36
CA ALA A 16 1.21 -20.16 -9.36
C ALA A 16 0.38 -18.87 -9.31
N GLU A 17 -0.94 -18.97 -9.21
CA GLU A 17 -1.84 -17.83 -9.10
C GLU A 17 -1.54 -16.99 -7.84
N GLU A 18 -1.38 -17.65 -6.69
CA GLU A 18 -1.04 -16.95 -5.43
C GLU A 18 0.31 -16.22 -5.53
N LYS A 19 1.33 -16.84 -6.14
CA LYS A 19 2.64 -16.21 -6.35
C LYS A 19 2.56 -15.01 -7.30
N MET A 20 1.75 -15.10 -8.35
CA MET A 20 1.53 -14.00 -9.28
C MET A 20 0.82 -12.83 -8.59
N GLU A 21 -0.27 -13.10 -7.86
CA GLU A 21 -1.02 -12.10 -7.09
C GLU A 21 -0.10 -11.37 -6.10
N LYS A 22 0.73 -12.12 -5.36
CA LYS A 22 1.70 -11.56 -4.42
C LYS A 22 2.74 -10.67 -5.09
N SER A 23 3.23 -11.07 -6.27
CA SER A 23 4.18 -10.29 -7.05
C SER A 23 3.57 -8.97 -7.55
N ILE A 24 2.32 -9.02 -8.01
CA ILE A 24 1.55 -7.82 -8.41
C ILE A 24 1.36 -6.90 -7.21
N GLN A 25 0.99 -7.44 -6.05
CA GLN A 25 0.75 -6.66 -4.84
C GLN A 25 2.02 -5.98 -4.32
N SER A 26 3.15 -6.70 -4.33
CA SER A 26 4.45 -6.12 -4.01
C SER A 26 4.80 -4.97 -4.96
N THR A 27 4.64 -5.17 -6.27
CA THR A 27 4.91 -4.14 -7.29
C THR A 27 4.04 -2.89 -7.08
N LYS A 28 2.74 -3.06 -6.81
CA LYS A 28 1.84 -1.94 -6.50
C LYS A 28 2.30 -1.17 -5.27
N THR A 29 2.74 -1.88 -4.23
CA THR A 29 3.23 -1.28 -2.99
C THR A 29 4.48 -0.44 -3.23
N GLU A 30 5.42 -0.95 -4.04
CA GLU A 30 6.62 -0.21 -4.42
C GLU A 30 6.26 1.06 -5.21
N PHE A 31 5.32 0.97 -6.16
CA PHE A 31 4.87 2.13 -6.94
C PHE A 31 4.21 3.23 -6.09
N LEU A 32 3.54 2.90 -4.98
CA LEU A 32 3.01 3.91 -4.06
C LEU A 32 4.11 4.77 -3.43
N SER A 33 5.32 4.22 -3.28
CA SER A 33 6.47 4.93 -2.71
C SER A 33 7.23 5.78 -3.73
N ILE A 34 7.02 5.56 -5.03
CA ILE A 34 7.70 6.29 -6.10
C ILE A 34 7.14 7.71 -6.21
N ARG A 35 8.03 8.71 -6.09
CA ARG A 35 7.71 10.12 -6.32
C ARG A 35 7.61 10.39 -7.81
N THR A 36 6.39 10.46 -8.33
CA THR A 36 6.10 10.73 -9.76
C THR A 36 5.94 12.22 -10.09
N GLY A 37 6.29 13.12 -9.16
CA GLY A 37 6.10 14.57 -9.31
C GLY A 37 4.64 15.03 -9.13
N ARG A 38 3.71 14.10 -8.89
CA ARG A 38 2.35 14.38 -8.42
C ARG A 38 2.29 14.25 -6.90
N ALA A 39 1.55 15.15 -6.26
CA ALA A 39 1.22 15.05 -4.85
C ALA A 39 0.45 13.74 -4.60
N ASN A 40 0.99 12.90 -3.72
CA ASN A 40 0.38 11.64 -3.31
C ASN A 40 0.33 11.60 -1.77
N PRO A 41 -0.87 11.50 -1.14
CA PRO A 41 -1.01 11.42 0.31
C PRO A 41 -0.27 10.23 0.92
N ALA A 42 -0.13 9.13 0.17
CA ALA A 42 0.55 7.92 0.62
C ALA A 42 2.01 8.17 1.02
N LEU A 43 2.63 9.23 0.50
CA LEU A 43 3.99 9.62 0.88
C LEU A 43 4.10 10.02 2.36
N LEU A 44 3.02 10.56 2.95
CA LEU A 44 3.01 10.98 4.35
C LEU A 44 2.71 9.81 5.30
N HIS A 45 2.39 8.62 4.79
CA HIS A 45 2.04 7.47 5.63
C HIS A 45 3.20 6.99 6.53
N ARG A 46 4.44 7.28 6.14
CA ARG A 46 5.64 6.93 6.91
C ARG A 46 6.02 7.98 7.97
N ILE A 47 5.31 9.11 8.02
CA ILE A 47 5.62 10.21 8.94
C ILE A 47 4.91 9.97 10.28
N HIS A 48 5.71 9.90 11.33
CA HIS A 48 5.26 9.87 12.71
C HIS A 48 5.47 11.26 13.31
N VAL A 49 4.46 11.75 14.02
CA VAL A 49 4.48 13.03 14.72
C VAL A 49 4.42 12.72 16.21
N GLU A 50 5.23 13.44 16.99
CA GLU A 50 5.18 13.33 18.44
C GLU A 50 3.92 14.02 18.96
N TYR A 51 2.98 13.22 19.49
CA TYR A 51 1.74 13.70 20.06
C TYR A 51 1.73 13.31 21.54
N TYR A 52 1.80 14.31 22.42
CA TYR A 52 1.93 14.11 23.88
C TYR A 52 3.02 13.10 24.29
N GLY A 53 4.18 13.14 23.64
CA GLY A 53 5.33 12.29 23.95
C GLY A 53 5.28 10.86 23.38
N SER A 54 4.28 10.56 22.54
CA SER A 54 4.19 9.27 21.83
C SER A 54 4.26 9.47 20.30
N PRO A 55 5.08 8.69 19.57
CA PRO A 55 5.13 8.75 18.12
C PRO A 55 3.83 8.20 17.52
N THR A 56 3.01 9.10 16.98
CA THR A 56 1.70 8.77 16.41
C THR A 56 1.74 8.99 14.89
N PRO A 57 1.18 8.08 14.07
CA PRO A 57 1.09 8.28 12.63
C PRO A 57 0.30 9.55 12.28
N LEU A 58 0.83 10.39 11.39
CA LEU A 58 0.20 11.66 10.99
C LEU A 58 -1.25 11.49 10.50
N GLN A 59 -1.55 10.37 9.81
CA GLN A 59 -2.90 10.04 9.32
C GLN A 59 -3.97 9.96 10.42
N GLN A 60 -3.57 9.63 11.66
CA GLN A 60 -4.51 9.54 12.79
C GLN A 60 -4.83 10.91 13.39
N LEU A 61 -4.00 11.92 13.12
CA LEU A 61 -4.11 13.26 13.70
C LEU A 61 -4.62 14.31 12.70
N ALA A 62 -4.56 14.01 11.40
CA ALA A 62 -4.95 14.93 10.35
C ALA A 62 -5.53 14.23 9.12
N THR A 63 -6.44 14.92 8.44
CA THR A 63 -6.88 14.57 7.09
C THR A 63 -5.89 15.10 6.06
N VAL A 64 -5.40 14.24 5.18
CA VAL A 64 -4.51 14.62 4.07
C VAL A 64 -5.29 14.57 2.76
N SER A 65 -5.30 15.67 2.01
CA SER A 65 -5.95 15.76 0.70
C SER A 65 -5.02 16.36 -0.35
N VAL A 66 -5.34 16.13 -1.63
CA VAL A 66 -4.62 16.68 -2.79
C VAL A 66 -5.57 17.58 -3.58
N PRO A 67 -5.69 18.87 -3.22
CA PRO A 67 -6.55 19.79 -3.96
C PRO A 67 -6.01 20.06 -5.38
N GLU A 68 -4.68 20.03 -5.54
CA GLU A 68 -4.01 20.26 -6.83
C GLU A 68 -2.86 19.26 -7.04
N PRO A 69 -2.47 18.95 -8.29
CA PRO A 69 -1.47 17.91 -8.59
C PRO A 69 -0.09 18.13 -7.96
N ARG A 70 0.23 19.32 -7.45
CA ARG A 70 1.52 19.66 -6.82
C ARG A 70 1.38 20.14 -5.37
N MET A 71 0.20 20.05 -4.79
CA MET A 71 -0.09 20.55 -3.43
C MET A 71 -0.65 19.42 -2.56
N LEU A 72 -0.07 19.25 -1.36
CA LEU A 72 -0.63 18.42 -0.30
C LEU A 72 -1.21 19.35 0.77
N MET A 73 -2.49 19.16 1.10
CA MET A 73 -3.15 19.89 2.17
C MET A 73 -3.36 18.95 3.36
N ILE A 74 -2.84 19.35 4.52
CA ILE A 74 -2.94 18.61 5.78
C ILE A 74 -3.84 19.42 6.71
N GLN A 75 -4.96 18.84 7.12
CA GLN A 75 -5.93 19.47 8.02
C GLN A 75 -6.00 18.68 9.33
N PRO A 76 -5.37 19.16 10.42
CA PRO A 76 -5.41 18.49 11.71
C PRO A 76 -6.83 18.51 12.30
N PHE A 77 -7.12 17.53 13.14
CA PHE A 77 -8.41 17.43 13.84
C PHE A 77 -8.46 18.23 15.15
N ASP A 78 -7.30 18.52 15.75
CA ASP A 78 -7.11 19.28 16.99
C ASP A 78 -6.07 20.39 16.75
#